data_AF-A0AAE4T8W6-F1
#
_entry.id   AF-A0AAE4T8W6-F1
#
_cell.length_a   1.000
_cell.length_b   1.000
_cell.length_c   1.000
_cell.angle_alpha   90.00
_cell.angle_beta   90.00
_cell.angle_gamma   90.00
#
_symmetry.space_group_name_H-M   'P 1'
#
loop_
_entity.id
_entity.type
_entity.pdbx_description
1 polymer ?
#
loop_
_entity_poly.entity_id
_entity_poly.type
_entity_poly.pdbx_seq_one_letter_code
_entity_poly.pdbx_strand_id
1 'polypeptide(L)'
;MSDLPEYYFRVRENGAAVFRIDTENRQRRIEMDQIAVVNIRNGEVRPQGDRELSDEDIRVIKDWVDERRTILAEREVDDIRRAIDHLNLTTQWAQSRATDDQLEAITDALLLTMHDLRSVLVRKKADRIMKDHQQRGE
;
A
#
# COMPACT_ATOMS: atom_id res chain seq x y z
N MET A 1 -10.20 -21.28 24.24
CA MET A 1 -9.97 -21.69 22.84
C MET A 1 -10.13 -20.40 22.06
N SER A 2 -9.06 -19.85 21.48
CA SER A 2 -9.22 -18.65 20.64
C SER A 2 -10.04 -19.07 19.43
N ASP A 3 -11.27 -18.54 19.33
CA ASP A 3 -12.09 -18.75 18.15
C ASP A 3 -11.34 -18.19 16.96
N LEU A 4 -11.05 -19.05 15.97
CA LEU A 4 -10.35 -18.63 14.76
C LEU A 4 -11.33 -17.83 13.89
N PRO A 5 -10.84 -16.83 13.13
CA PRO A 5 -11.71 -16.10 12.22
C PRO A 5 -12.22 -17.01 11.11
N GLU A 6 -13.47 -16.82 10.69
CA GLU A 6 -14.10 -17.58 9.59
C GLU A 6 -13.40 -17.35 8.24
N TYR A 7 -12.75 -16.18 8.08
CA TYR A 7 -12.04 -15.80 6.88
C TYR A 7 -10.59 -15.43 7.17
N TYR A 8 -9.70 -15.80 6.26
CA TYR A 8 -8.31 -15.39 6.28
C TYR A 8 -7.91 -14.82 4.91
N PHE A 9 -7.32 -13.64 4.94
CA PHE A 9 -6.85 -12.93 3.74
C PHE A 9 -5.32 -12.97 3.67
N ARG A 10 -4.80 -13.78 2.74
CA ARG A 10 -3.36 -13.81 2.46
C ARG A 10 -3.01 -12.68 1.50
N VAL A 11 -2.49 -11.58 2.05
CA VAL A 11 -2.06 -10.40 1.29
C VAL A 11 -1.01 -10.78 0.24
N ARG A 12 -1.16 -10.18 -0.94
CA ARG A 12 -0.24 -10.20 -2.07
C ARG A 12 0.01 -8.76 -2.52
N GLU A 13 0.89 -8.57 -3.50
CA GLU A 13 1.27 -7.25 -4.00
C GLU A 13 0.06 -6.39 -4.41
N ASN A 14 -0.93 -6.97 -5.11
CA ASN A 14 -2.08 -6.24 -5.66
C ASN A 14 -3.43 -6.67 -5.08
N GLY A 15 -3.45 -7.33 -3.93
CA GLY A 15 -4.68 -7.94 -3.44
C GLY A 15 -4.49 -8.98 -2.35
N ALA A 16 -5.37 -9.98 -2.34
CA ALA A 16 -5.25 -11.13 -1.45
C ALA A 16 -5.85 -12.39 -2.05
N ALA A 17 -5.34 -13.55 -1.63
CA ALA A 17 -6.11 -14.78 -1.70
C ALA A 17 -6.99 -14.89 -0.46
N VAL A 18 -8.25 -15.23 -0.67
CA VAL A 18 -9.28 -15.31 0.37
C VAL A 18 -9.51 -16.77 0.69
N PHE A 19 -9.40 -17.12 1.97
CA PHE A 19 -9.61 -18.47 2.46
C PHE A 19 -10.78 -18.47 3.44
N ARG A 20 -11.68 -19.44 3.33
CA ARG A 20 -12.60 -19.79 4.39
C ARG A 20 -11.89 -20.79 5.32
N ILE A 21 -12.02 -20.56 6.62
CA ILE A 21 -11.40 -21.40 7.64
C ILE A 21 -12.44 -22.38 8.16
N ASP A 22 -12.12 -23.67 8.09
CA ASP A 22 -12.92 -24.73 8.72
C ASP A 22 -12.15 -25.29 9.91
N THR A 23 -12.80 -25.30 11.07
CA THR A 23 -12.25 -25.78 12.34
C THR A 23 -12.98 -26.99 12.91
N GLU A 24 -14.03 -27.49 12.24
CA GLU A 24 -14.92 -28.55 12.75
C GLU A 24 -14.38 -29.98 12.54
N ASN A 25 -13.12 -30.15 12.17
CA ASN A 25 -12.54 -31.49 12.06
C ASN A 25 -12.18 -32.07 13.44
N ARG A 26 -12.65 -33.29 13.72
CA ARG A 26 -12.38 -34.08 14.95
C ARG A 26 -10.90 -34.17 15.35
N GLN A 27 -9.98 -33.85 14.42
CA GLN A 27 -8.53 -33.88 14.57
C GLN A 27 -7.90 -32.53 15.01
N ARG A 28 -8.68 -31.47 15.27
CA ARG A 28 -8.18 -30.10 15.57
C ARG A 28 -7.25 -29.52 14.48
N ARG A 29 -7.45 -29.93 13.23
CA ARG A 29 -6.69 -29.41 12.08
C ARG A 29 -7.41 -28.21 11.49
N ILE A 30 -6.69 -27.11 11.31
CA ILE A 30 -7.20 -25.93 10.59
C ILE A 30 -7.17 -26.25 9.10
N GLU A 31 -8.32 -26.23 8.44
CA GLU A 31 -8.41 -26.33 7.00
C GLU A 31 -8.65 -24.94 6.41
N MET A 32 -7.95 -24.64 5.32
CA MET A 32 -8.01 -23.36 4.63
C MET A 32 -8.44 -23.61 3.20
N ASP A 33 -9.71 -23.34 2.92
CA ASP A 33 -10.27 -23.50 1.60
C ASP A 33 -10.20 -22.17 0.85
N GLN A 34 -9.43 -22.10 -0.23
CA GLN A 34 -9.31 -20.87 -1.01
C GLN A 34 -10.60 -20.66 -1.82
N ILE A 35 -11.33 -19.61 -1.50
CA ILE A 35 -12.63 -19.33 -2.13
C ILE A 35 -12.52 -18.32 -3.27
N ALA A 36 -11.54 -17.40 -3.21
CA ALA A 36 -11.40 -16.33 -4.18
C ALA A 36 -9.99 -15.70 -4.17
N VAL A 37 -9.73 -14.89 -5.18
CA VAL A 37 -8.66 -13.89 -5.19
C VAL A 37 -9.30 -12.52 -5.41
N VAL A 38 -8.93 -11.54 -4.58
CA VAL A 38 -9.40 -10.16 -4.69
C VAL A 38 -8.28 -9.24 -5.11
N ASN A 39 -8.57 -8.28 -5.99
CA ASN A 39 -7.68 -7.21 -6.40
C ASN A 39 -8.03 -5.92 -5.64
N ILE A 40 -7.08 -5.36 -4.89
CA ILE A 40 -7.33 -4.20 -4.02
C ILE A 40 -7.48 -2.89 -4.81
N ARG A 41 -6.89 -2.80 -6.01
CA ARG A 41 -6.91 -1.58 -6.82
C ARG A 41 -8.29 -1.30 -7.39
N ASN A 42 -8.91 -2.29 -8.01
CA ASN A 42 -10.24 -2.16 -8.63
C ASN A 42 -11.37 -2.81 -7.83
N GLY A 43 -11.08 -3.62 -6.81
CA GLY A 43 -12.07 -4.35 -6.02
C GLY A 43 -12.60 -5.62 -6.72
N GLU A 44 -11.98 -6.04 -7.83
CA GLU A 44 -12.40 -7.22 -8.58
C GLU A 44 -12.19 -8.48 -7.73
N VAL A 45 -13.25 -9.28 -7.59
CA VAL A 45 -13.23 -10.57 -6.89
C VAL A 45 -13.37 -11.68 -7.91
N ARG A 46 -12.39 -12.57 -7.95
CA ARG A 46 -12.37 -13.75 -8.83
C ARG A 46 -12.55 -15.00 -7.98
N PRO A 47 -13.69 -15.71 -8.08
CA PRO A 47 -13.87 -16.98 -7.40
C PRO A 47 -12.82 -18.02 -7.82
N GLN A 48 -12.52 -18.95 -6.93
CA GLN A 48 -11.60 -20.04 -7.22
C GLN A 48 -12.31 -21.13 -8.04
N GLY A 49 -11.88 -21.33 -9.30
CA GLY A 49 -12.52 -22.29 -10.21
C GLY A 49 -13.96 -21.89 -10.53
N ASP A 50 -14.86 -22.88 -10.59
CA ASP A 50 -16.29 -22.68 -10.89
C ASP A 50 -17.14 -22.43 -9.62
N ARG A 51 -16.52 -21.98 -8.52
CA ARG A 51 -17.22 -21.74 -7.25
C ARG A 51 -18.11 -20.49 -7.36
N GLU A 52 -19.34 -20.62 -6.87
CA GLU A 52 -20.19 -19.47 -6.54
C GLU A 52 -19.88 -18.98 -5.12
N LEU A 53 -19.70 -17.67 -4.96
CA LEU A 53 -19.51 -17.02 -3.66
C LEU A 53 -20.86 -16.70 -3.05
N SER A 54 -21.01 -16.91 -1.75
CA SER A 54 -22.22 -16.50 -1.03
C SER A 54 -22.28 -14.98 -0.87
N ASP A 55 -23.46 -14.45 -0.53
CA ASP A 55 -23.61 -13.02 -0.20
C ASP A 55 -22.72 -12.63 0.99
N GLU A 56 -22.50 -13.55 1.93
CA GLU A 56 -21.59 -13.36 3.07
C GLU A 56 -20.13 -13.26 2.60
N ASP A 57 -19.68 -14.17 1.72
CA ASP A 57 -18.33 -14.11 1.14
C ASP A 57 -18.08 -12.74 0.50
N ILE A 58 -19.04 -12.29 -0.30
CA ILE A 58 -18.94 -11.03 -1.03
C ILE A 58 -18.87 -9.84 -0.05
N ARG A 59 -19.70 -9.85 1.01
CA ARG A 59 -19.70 -8.79 2.03
C ARG A 59 -18.35 -8.72 2.75
N VAL A 60 -17.87 -9.84 3.27
CA VAL A 60 -16.60 -9.88 4.04
C VAL A 60 -15.42 -9.47 3.17
N ILE A 61 -15.39 -9.89 1.89
CA ILE A 61 -14.34 -9.50 0.96
C ILE A 61 -14.37 -7.98 0.69
N LYS A 62 -15.55 -7.38 0.54
CA LYS A 62 -15.69 -5.93 0.33
C LYS A 62 -15.24 -5.14 1.55
N ASP A 63 -15.70 -5.51 2.74
CA ASP A 63 -15.33 -4.84 3.98
C ASP A 63 -13.81 -4.90 4.20
N TRP A 64 -13.21 -6.07 3.95
CA TRP A 64 -11.75 -6.23 4.01
C TRP A 64 -11.02 -5.35 2.99
N VAL A 65 -11.54 -5.22 1.76
CA VAL A 65 -10.95 -4.35 0.74
C VAL A 65 -10.95 -2.89 1.19
N ASP A 66 -12.05 -2.41 1.76
CA ASP A 66 -12.19 -1.02 2.17
C ASP A 66 -11.30 -0.69 3.39
N GLU A 67 -11.27 -1.58 4.38
CA GLU A 67 -10.33 -1.47 5.51
C GLU A 67 -8.88 -1.47 5.01
N ARG A 68 -8.56 -2.40 4.10
CA ARG A 68 -7.20 -2.53 3.58
C ARG A 68 -6.77 -1.32 2.78
N ARG A 69 -7.66 -0.68 2.02
CA ARG A 69 -7.37 0.57 1.30
C ARG A 69 -7.04 1.71 2.26
N THR A 70 -7.79 1.82 3.35
CA THR A 70 -7.53 2.82 4.40
C THR A 70 -6.14 2.64 4.99
N ILE A 71 -5.79 1.41 5.39
CA ILE A 71 -4.46 1.08 5.92
C ILE A 71 -3.35 1.38 4.91
N LEU A 72 -3.57 1.07 3.62
CA LEU A 72 -2.57 1.34 2.58
C LEU A 72 -2.37 2.84 2.37
N ALA A 73 -3.43 3.65 2.42
CA ALA A 73 -3.34 5.09 2.31
C ALA A 73 -2.57 5.72 3.49
N GLU A 74 -2.80 5.24 4.71
CA GLU A 74 -2.03 5.67 5.89
C GLU A 74 -0.54 5.33 5.74
N ARG A 75 -0.24 4.10 5.28
CA ARG A 75 1.14 3.66 5.04
C ARG A 75 1.83 4.46 3.95
N GLU A 76 1.12 4.84 2.89
CA GLU A 76 1.66 5.68 1.82
C GLU A 76 2.13 7.03 2.37
N VAL A 77 1.35 7.65 3.26
CA VAL A 77 1.77 8.90 3.93
C VAL A 77 3.01 8.68 4.79
N ASP A 78 3.07 7.58 5.53
CA ASP A 78 4.24 7.25 6.35
C ASP A 78 5.48 6.91 5.51
N ASP A 79 5.33 6.30 4.33
CA ASP A 79 6.43 6.06 3.39
C ASP A 79 7.02 7.38 2.88
N ILE A 80 6.19 8.39 2.60
CA ILE A 80 6.67 9.73 2.25
C ILE A 80 7.41 10.39 3.42
N ARG A 81 6.95 10.21 4.66
CA ARG A 81 7.68 10.69 5.85
C ARG A 81 9.03 9.99 5.98
N ARG A 82 9.09 8.67 5.79
CA ARG A 82 10.34 7.91 5.77
C ARG A 82 11.30 8.39 4.67
N ALA A 83 10.79 8.76 3.50
CA ALA A 83 11.62 9.31 2.43
C ALA A 83 12.26 10.66 2.84
N ILE A 84 11.52 11.53 3.53
CA ILE A 84 12.05 12.78 4.09
C ILE A 84 13.20 12.49 5.08
N ASP A 85 12.98 11.56 6.00
CA ASP A 85 14.02 11.16 6.97
C ASP A 85 15.26 10.60 6.27
N HIS A 86 15.07 9.77 5.23
CA HIS A 86 16.17 9.22 4.46
C HIS A 86 16.98 10.31 3.74
N LEU A 87 16.33 11.32 3.15
CA LEU A 87 17.02 12.47 2.54
C LEU A 87 17.81 13.28 3.56
N ASN A 88 17.26 13.48 4.76
CA ASN A 88 17.97 14.17 5.85
C ASN A 88 19.20 13.38 6.31
N LEU A 89 19.06 12.06 6.50
CA LEU A 89 20.16 11.18 6.87
C LEU A 89 21.24 11.11 5.77
N THR A 90 20.83 11.11 4.50
CA THR A 90 21.73 11.14 3.34
C THR A 90 22.53 12.45 3.33
N THR A 91 21.87 13.58 3.61
CA THR A 91 22.52 14.89 3.74
C THR A 91 23.57 14.88 4.85
N GLN A 92 23.22 14.37 6.04
CA GLN A 92 24.15 14.26 7.16
C GLN A 92 25.34 13.34 6.82
N TRP A 93 25.08 12.21 6.16
CA TRP A 93 26.13 11.30 5.71
C TRP A 93 27.09 11.99 4.73
N ALA A 94 26.56 12.67 3.71
CA ALA A 94 27.37 13.39 2.73
C ALA A 94 28.26 14.46 3.39
N GLN A 95 27.73 15.15 4.41
CA GLN A 95 28.46 16.20 5.11
C GLN A 95 29.57 15.69 6.03
N SER A 96 29.38 14.53 6.67
CA SER A 96 30.22 14.13 7.82
C SER A 96 30.96 12.80 7.66
N ARG A 97 30.62 11.99 6.65
CA ARG A 97 31.12 10.61 6.54
C ARG A 97 31.44 10.15 5.12
N ALA A 98 30.86 10.76 4.09
CA ALA A 98 31.09 10.33 2.72
C ALA A 98 32.55 10.55 2.28
N THR A 99 33.06 9.62 1.49
CA THR A 99 34.36 9.75 0.81
C THR A 99 34.17 10.36 -0.58
N ASP A 100 35.23 10.92 -1.15
CA ASP A 100 35.19 11.54 -2.48
C ASP A 100 34.72 10.55 -3.56
N ASP A 101 35.27 9.33 -3.59
CA ASP A 101 34.86 8.28 -4.52
C ASP A 101 33.37 7.91 -4.39
N GLN A 102 32.84 7.87 -3.16
CA GLN A 102 31.42 7.62 -2.94
C GLN A 102 30.56 8.77 -3.45
N LEU A 103 30.98 10.02 -3.23
CA LEU A 103 30.24 11.19 -3.72
C LEU A 103 30.26 11.24 -5.25
N GLU A 104 31.39 11.00 -5.90
CA GLU A 104 31.50 10.93 -7.36
C GLU A 104 30.55 9.87 -7.94
N ALA A 105 30.45 8.70 -7.29
CA ALA A 105 29.60 7.61 -7.76
C ALA A 105 28.09 7.89 -7.70
N ILE A 106 27.60 8.75 -6.79
CA ILE A 106 26.16 8.91 -6.55
C ILE A 106 25.59 10.31 -6.78
N THR A 107 26.43 11.35 -6.84
CA THR A 107 25.97 12.74 -6.78
C THR A 107 25.01 13.09 -7.92
N ASP A 108 25.39 12.79 -9.16
CA ASP A 108 24.56 13.15 -10.33
C ASP A 108 23.20 12.45 -10.30
N ALA A 109 23.18 11.16 -9.97
CA ALA A 109 21.94 10.38 -9.86
C ALA A 109 21.03 10.93 -8.75
N LEU A 110 21.60 11.30 -7.60
CA LEU A 110 20.86 11.87 -6.48
C LEU A 110 20.29 13.25 -6.83
N LEU A 111 21.11 14.13 -7.43
CA LEU A 111 20.68 15.47 -7.84
C LEU A 111 19.57 15.44 -8.88
N LEU A 112 19.66 14.57 -9.89
CA LEU A 112 18.62 14.40 -10.91
C LEU A 112 17.31 13.88 -10.30
N THR A 113 17.38 12.90 -9.41
CA THR A 113 16.20 12.35 -8.72
C THR A 113 15.51 13.40 -7.85
N MET A 114 16.29 14.19 -7.10
CA MET A 114 15.77 15.29 -6.29
C MET A 114 15.16 16.40 -7.15
N HIS A 115 15.78 16.70 -8.29
CA HIS A 115 15.29 17.71 -9.23
C HIS A 115 13.94 17.32 -9.84
N ASP A 116 13.77 16.06 -10.26
CA ASP A 116 12.50 15.57 -10.80
C ASP A 116 11.38 15.66 -9.75
N LEU A 117 11.63 15.12 -8.54
CA LEU A 117 10.69 15.20 -7.42
C LEU A 117 10.29 16.66 -7.12
N ARG A 118 11.28 17.55 -7.02
CA ARG A 118 11.05 18.99 -6.80
C ARG A 118 10.17 19.58 -7.88
N SER A 119 10.43 19.27 -9.14
CA SER A 119 9.68 19.80 -10.29
C SER A 119 8.20 19.41 -10.24
N VAL A 120 7.91 18.15 -9.89
CA VAL A 120 6.53 17.67 -9.71
C VAL A 120 5.84 18.38 -8.53
N LEU A 121 6.51 18.47 -7.37
CA LEU A 121 5.94 19.10 -6.17
C LEU A 121 5.66 20.59 -6.36
N VAL A 122 6.58 21.33 -6.99
CA VAL A 122 6.38 22.75 -7.30
C VAL A 122 5.18 22.97 -8.21
N ARG A 123 5.04 22.15 -9.26
CA ARG A 123 3.89 22.21 -10.18
C ARG A 123 2.57 21.95 -9.44
N LYS A 124 2.49 20.88 -8.66
CA LYS A 124 1.29 20.53 -7.88
C LYS A 124 0.92 21.62 -6.87
N LYS A 125 1.91 22.27 -6.25
CA LYS A 125 1.68 23.39 -5.34
C LYS A 125 1.10 24.61 -6.07
N ALA A 126 1.63 24.93 -7.26
CA ALA A 126 1.11 26.00 -8.09
C ALA A 126 -0.34 25.74 -8.53
N ASP A 127 -0.63 24.52 -9.01
CA ASP A 127 -1.99 24.11 -9.42
C ASP A 127 -3.01 24.28 -8.28
N ARG A 128 -2.62 23.93 -7.04
CA ARG A 128 -3.49 24.08 -5.85
C ARG A 128 -3.77 25.54 -5.55
N ILE A 129 -2.74 26.40 -5.59
CA ILE A 129 -2.90 27.85 -5.35
C ILE A 129 -3.85 28.47 -6.40
N MET A 130 -3.72 28.08 -7.68
CA MET A 130 -4.61 28.57 -8.73
C MET A 130 -6.08 28.15 -8.50
N LYS A 131 -6.32 26.90 -8.10
CA LYS A 131 -7.67 26.42 -7.76
C LYS A 131 -8.27 27.16 -6.56
N ASP A 132 -7.48 27.39 -5.51
CA ASP A 132 -7.92 28.13 -4.33
C ASP A 132 -8.29 29.58 -4.68
N HIS A 133 -7.56 30.22 -5.59
CA HIS A 133 -7.89 31.57 -6.08
C HIS A 133 -9.18 31.61 -6.91
N GLN A 134 -9.45 30.59 -7.74
CA GLN A 134 -10.69 30.49 -8.50
C GLN A 134 -11.90 30.27 -7.58
N GLN A 135 -11.79 29.38 -6.59
CA GLN A 135 -12.87 29.10 -5.63
C GLN A 135 -13.18 30.24 -4.66
N ARG A 136 -12.26 31.18 -4.48
CA ARG A 136 -12.45 32.39 -3.64
C ARG A 136 -12.90 33.62 -4.42
N GLY A 137 -12.81 33.56 -5.75
CA GLY A 137 -13.24 34.63 -6.66
C GLY A 137 -14.67 34.45 -7.19
N GLU A 138 -15.29 33.29 -6.91
CA GLU A 138 -16.72 32.99 -7.03
C GLU A 138 -17.43 33.23 -5.68
#